data_AF-A0A0Q7K183-F1
#
_entry.id   AF-A0A0Q7K183-F1
#
_cell.length_a   1.000
_cell.length_b   1.000
_cell.length_c   1.000
_cell.angle_alpha   90.00
_cell.angle_beta   90.00
_cell.angle_gamma   90.00
#
_symmetry.space_group_name_H-M   'P 1'
#
loop_
_entity.id
_entity.type
_entity.pdbx_description
1 polymer ?
#
loop_
_entity_poly.entity_id
_entity_poly.type
_entity_poly.pdbx_seq_one_letter_code
_entity_poly.pdbx_strand_id
1 'polypeptide(L)'
;MKVQLYAVCLGKEWEWRLTIHSQTDIQYWFEQYAADAGLVLFEPFISLGQGVRLLERLKGERSFEFETDVGSTLQRFRLIAKECEIPNGNDSDMKMIRYAIWRQGMSPRIPLNATVYAKIVEACSGRSLLIEEFQQLLEAAGIDLHPEDAWLSYLQLGHLNGDLEVGNGLGIVERRDWRKGFRKMWTYRCKRCGSGEKRMFWSDCLHCGQACPYCEECLTMGRSRFCSCLFLGGRRK
;
A
#
# COMPACT_ATOMS: atom_id res chain seq x y z
N MET A 1 2.04 7.01 -7.80
CA MET A 1 1.74 7.17 -6.36
C MET A 1 2.91 6.74 -5.51
N LYS A 2 3.18 7.50 -4.45
CA LYS A 2 4.17 7.16 -3.42
C LYS A 2 3.47 6.60 -2.19
N VAL A 3 4.12 5.68 -1.49
CA VAL A 3 3.61 4.99 -0.33
C VAL A 3 4.68 4.86 0.73
N GLN A 4 4.25 4.64 1.96
CA GLN A 4 5.13 4.41 3.09
C GLN A 4 4.94 3.00 3.64
N LEU A 5 6.02 2.39 4.08
CA LEU A 5 5.96 1.17 4.88
C LEU A 5 5.96 1.55 6.36
N TYR A 6 5.23 0.79 7.15
CA TYR A 6 5.25 0.93 8.59
C TYR A 6 5.08 -0.40 9.28
N ALA A 7 5.50 -0.44 10.54
CA ALA A 7 5.21 -1.52 11.45
C ALA A 7 4.27 -1.01 12.54
N VAL A 8 3.25 -1.79 12.87
CA VAL A 8 2.36 -1.54 14.01
C VAL A 8 2.50 -2.66 15.02
N CYS A 9 2.68 -2.31 16.29
CA CYS A 9 2.61 -3.23 17.42
C CYS A 9 1.19 -3.22 17.95
N LEU A 10 0.55 -4.38 18.00
CA LEU A 10 -0.73 -4.57 18.68
C LEU A 10 -0.49 -5.54 19.84
N GLY A 11 -0.41 -5.00 21.06
CA GLY A 11 -0.02 -5.78 22.24
C GLY A 11 1.46 -6.17 22.21
N LYS A 12 1.79 -7.40 21.77
CA LYS A 12 3.17 -7.91 21.68
C LYS A 12 3.58 -8.32 20.26
N GLU A 13 2.66 -8.29 19.32
CA GLU A 13 2.89 -8.73 17.95
C GLU A 13 3.07 -7.53 17.04
N TRP A 14 4.10 -7.59 16.20
CA TRP A 14 4.40 -6.56 15.24
C TRP A 14 3.98 -6.99 13.84
N GLU A 15 3.24 -6.12 13.16
CA GLU A 15 2.75 -6.35 11.82
C GLU A 15 3.29 -5.31 10.85
N TRP A 16 3.87 -5.78 9.75
CA TRP A 16 4.25 -4.93 8.62
C TRP A 16 3.03 -4.57 7.78
N ARG A 17 2.91 -3.27 7.48
CA ARG A 17 1.85 -2.69 6.68
C ARG A 17 2.40 -1.65 5.71
N LEU A 18 1.57 -1.30 4.75
CA LEU A 18 1.82 -0.28 3.75
C LEU A 18 0.67 0.73 3.84
N THR A 19 1.00 2.00 3.73
CA THR A 19 0.02 3.08 3.77
C THR A 19 0.17 4.00 2.57
N ILE A 20 -0.98 4.46 2.07
CA ILE A 20 -1.08 5.58 1.15
C ILE A 20 -1.28 6.93 1.86
N HIS A 21 -1.58 6.91 3.17
CA HIS A 21 -1.84 8.10 3.97
C HIS A 21 -1.51 7.90 5.46
N SER A 22 -0.26 8.12 5.85
CA SER A 22 0.27 7.76 7.17
C SER A 22 -0.49 8.41 8.34
N GLN A 23 -0.98 9.64 8.20
CA GLN A 23 -1.77 10.27 9.27
C GLN A 23 -3.09 9.51 9.56
N THR A 24 -3.71 8.89 8.54
CA THR A 24 -4.92 8.08 8.76
C THR A 24 -4.60 6.83 9.56
N ASP A 25 -3.53 6.11 9.24
CA ASP A 25 -3.11 4.94 10.00
C ASP A 25 -2.78 5.31 11.45
N ILE A 26 -2.01 6.38 11.66
CA ILE A 26 -1.66 6.85 13.01
C ILE A 26 -2.92 7.11 13.82
N GLN A 27 -3.87 7.88 13.28
CA GLN A 27 -5.11 8.16 13.96
C GLN A 27 -5.94 6.89 14.20
N TYR A 28 -6.09 6.03 13.19
CA TYR A 28 -6.85 4.79 13.26
C TYR A 28 -6.36 3.88 14.39
N TRP A 29 -5.06 3.59 14.43
CA TRP A 29 -4.49 2.69 15.44
C TRP A 29 -4.57 3.28 16.84
N PHE A 30 -4.30 4.58 17.01
CA PHE A 30 -4.32 5.21 18.32
C PHE A 30 -5.73 5.50 18.85
N GLU A 31 -6.72 5.73 17.98
CA GLU A 31 -8.11 5.86 18.42
C GLU A 31 -8.70 4.51 18.84
N GLN A 32 -8.31 3.41 18.19
CA GLN A 32 -8.82 2.08 18.51
C GLN A 32 -8.07 1.36 19.65
N TYR A 33 -6.75 1.52 19.72
CA TYR A 33 -5.89 0.73 20.63
C TYR A 33 -5.08 1.60 21.62
N ALA A 34 -5.16 2.93 21.52
CA ALA A 34 -4.54 3.87 22.45
C ALA A 34 -3.04 3.56 22.73
N ALA A 35 -2.66 3.47 24.01
CA ALA A 35 -1.28 3.23 24.44
C ALA A 35 -0.76 1.83 24.14
N ASP A 36 -1.65 0.88 23.81
CA ASP A 36 -1.29 -0.49 23.47
C ASP A 36 -0.81 -0.62 22.02
N ALA A 37 -0.96 0.45 21.22
CA ALA A 37 -0.39 0.56 19.89
C ALA A 37 0.98 1.26 19.89
N GLY A 38 1.94 0.66 19.19
CA GLY A 38 3.21 1.29 18.81
C GLY A 38 3.30 1.38 17.29
N LEU A 39 3.78 2.50 16.75
CA LEU A 39 3.94 2.69 15.30
C LEU A 39 5.37 3.06 14.95
N VAL A 40 5.90 2.46 13.90
CA VAL A 40 7.20 2.82 13.33
C VAL A 40 7.05 3.01 11.84
N LEU A 41 7.23 4.26 11.38
CA LEU A 41 7.15 4.64 9.99
C LEU A 41 8.55 4.61 9.36
N PHE A 42 8.67 4.13 8.13
CA PHE A 42 9.95 4.07 7.42
C PHE A 42 10.01 5.11 6.30
N GLU A 43 11.12 5.81 6.18
CA GLU A 43 11.40 6.77 5.12
C GLU A 43 12.53 6.25 4.21
N PRO A 44 12.61 6.67 2.93
CA PRO A 44 11.70 7.59 2.25
C PRO A 44 10.42 6.92 1.77
N PHE A 45 9.48 7.74 1.28
CA PHE A 45 8.36 7.23 0.52
C PHE A 45 8.84 6.61 -0.80
N ILE A 46 8.33 5.42 -1.12
CA ILE A 46 8.70 4.65 -2.31
C ILE A 46 7.52 4.50 -3.25
N SER A 47 7.72 4.04 -4.49
CA SER A 47 6.57 3.78 -5.37
C SER A 47 5.73 2.62 -4.83
N LEU A 48 4.43 2.58 -5.16
CA LEU A 48 3.56 1.51 -4.69
C LEU A 48 4.07 0.10 -5.04
N GLY A 49 4.54 -0.11 -6.27
CA GLY A 49 5.08 -1.42 -6.68
C GLY A 49 6.30 -1.82 -5.87
N GLN A 50 7.21 -0.88 -5.61
CA GLN A 50 8.36 -1.07 -4.72
C GLN A 50 7.92 -1.43 -3.30
N GLY A 51 6.92 -0.71 -2.76
CA GLY A 51 6.37 -0.97 -1.43
C GLY A 51 5.70 -2.33 -1.33
N VAL A 52 4.92 -2.75 -2.32
CA VAL A 52 4.29 -4.08 -2.35
C VAL A 52 5.36 -5.18 -2.36
N ARG A 53 6.36 -5.08 -3.24
CA ARG A 53 7.48 -6.05 -3.33
C ARG A 53 8.25 -6.16 -2.01
N LEU A 54 8.57 -5.01 -1.40
CA LEU A 54 9.29 -4.96 -0.14
C LEU A 54 8.43 -5.50 1.01
N LEU A 55 7.14 -5.17 1.05
CA LEU A 55 6.20 -5.69 2.06
C LEU A 55 6.08 -7.21 2.02
N GLU A 56 5.94 -7.80 0.83
CA GLU A 56 5.88 -9.25 0.65
C GLU A 56 7.14 -9.94 1.19
N ARG A 57 8.31 -9.33 0.95
CA ARG A 57 9.59 -9.83 1.45
C ARG A 57 9.70 -9.74 2.97
N LEU A 58 9.30 -8.60 3.56
CA LEU A 58 9.27 -8.38 5.01
C LEU A 58 8.33 -9.35 5.73
N LYS A 59 7.12 -9.57 5.19
CA LYS A 59 6.14 -10.53 5.74
C LYS A 59 6.58 -11.98 5.64
N GLY A 60 7.46 -12.31 4.69
CA GLY A 60 8.00 -13.65 4.51
C GLY A 60 9.07 -14.04 5.54
N GLU A 61 9.54 -13.09 6.36
CA GLU A 61 10.52 -13.37 7.42
C GLU A 61 9.81 -13.93 8.66
N ARG A 62 10.29 -15.07 9.18
CA ARG A 62 9.60 -15.85 10.24
C ARG A 62 9.66 -15.24 11.63
N SER A 63 10.33 -14.12 11.82
CA SER A 63 10.61 -13.56 13.13
C SER A 63 10.83 -12.06 13.00
N PHE A 64 9.73 -11.31 12.85
CA PHE A 64 9.74 -9.89 13.13
C PHE A 64 9.41 -9.69 14.62
N GLU A 65 10.36 -10.04 15.48
CA GLU A 65 10.40 -9.48 16.82
C GLU A 65 11.05 -8.12 16.64
N PHE A 66 10.27 -7.04 16.79
CA PHE A 66 10.87 -5.72 16.92
C PHE A 66 11.68 -5.79 18.22
N GLU A 67 12.97 -6.11 18.09
CA GLU A 67 13.86 -6.21 19.21
C GLU A 67 13.78 -4.89 19.98
N THR A 68 13.99 -4.95 21.29
CA THR A 68 14.21 -3.74 22.11
C THR A 68 15.32 -2.84 21.54
N ASP A 69 16.14 -3.34 20.61
CA ASP A 69 17.07 -2.57 19.80
C ASP A 69 16.43 -2.06 18.49
N VAL A 70 16.10 -0.78 18.51
CA VAL A 70 15.65 0.03 17.38
C VAL A 70 16.68 0.03 16.23
N GLY A 71 17.98 -0.07 16.54
CA GLY A 71 19.06 -0.06 15.54
C GLY A 71 19.09 -1.31 14.66
N SER A 72 18.95 -2.50 15.26
CA SER A 72 18.96 -3.78 14.53
C SER A 72 17.81 -3.87 13.50
N THR A 73 16.62 -3.38 13.87
CA THR A 73 15.46 -3.35 12.97
C THR A 73 15.68 -2.48 11.73
N LEU A 74 16.24 -1.28 11.90
CA LEU A 74 16.52 -0.38 10.78
C LEU A 74 17.56 -0.98 9.82
N GLN A 75 18.62 -1.61 10.37
CA GLN A 75 19.63 -2.28 9.55
C GLN A 75 19.04 -3.46 8.77
N ARG A 76 18.16 -4.23 9.41
CA ARG A 76 17.45 -5.33 8.75
C ARG A 76 16.56 -4.81 7.62
N PHE A 77 15.81 -3.74 7.86
CA PHE A 77 15.00 -3.09 6.83
C PHE A 77 15.85 -2.66 5.62
N ARG A 78 16.97 -1.96 5.86
CA ARG A 78 17.90 -1.52 4.81
C ARG A 78 18.45 -2.69 3.99
N LEU A 79 18.81 -3.79 4.64
CA LEU A 79 19.28 -5.00 3.96
C LEU A 79 18.21 -5.56 3.01
N ILE A 80 16.96 -5.69 3.49
CA ILE A 80 15.86 -6.23 2.69
C ILE A 80 15.47 -5.27 1.56
N ALA A 81 15.50 -3.95 1.82
CA ALA A 81 15.30 -2.93 0.79
C ALA A 81 16.35 -3.02 -0.32
N LYS A 82 17.62 -3.30 0.03
CA LYS A 82 18.70 -3.55 -0.92
C LYS A 82 18.45 -4.83 -1.74
N GLU A 83 18.06 -5.93 -1.10
CA GLU A 83 17.69 -7.18 -1.79
C GLU A 83 16.52 -6.98 -2.77
N CYS A 84 15.58 -6.10 -2.43
CA CYS A 84 14.44 -5.74 -3.27
C CYS A 84 14.77 -4.65 -4.29
N GLU A 85 16.03 -4.27 -4.48
CA GLU A 85 16.48 -3.24 -5.44
C GLU A 85 15.72 -1.93 -5.30
N ILE A 86 15.42 -1.52 -4.07
CA ILE A 86 14.74 -0.26 -3.78
C ILE A 86 15.75 0.88 -3.97
N PRO A 87 15.48 1.86 -4.84
CA PRO A 87 16.35 3.02 -4.99
C PRO A 87 16.57 3.72 -3.65
N ASN A 88 17.83 3.98 -3.28
CA ASN A 88 18.25 4.59 -2.02
C ASN A 88 17.74 3.84 -0.76
N GLY A 89 17.48 2.53 -0.87
CA GLY A 89 17.01 1.72 0.27
C GLY A 89 17.98 1.69 1.45
N ASN A 90 19.28 1.86 1.22
CA ASN A 90 20.29 1.90 2.29
C ASN A 90 20.23 3.20 3.12
N ASP A 91 19.70 4.27 2.54
CA ASP A 91 19.57 5.58 3.19
C ASP A 91 18.24 5.69 3.95
N SER A 92 17.50 4.57 4.06
CA SER A 92 16.22 4.55 4.74
C SER A 92 16.39 4.91 6.21
N ASP A 93 15.43 5.61 6.77
CA ASP A 93 15.36 5.93 8.20
C ASP A 93 14.02 5.48 8.77
N MET A 94 13.86 5.55 10.08
CA MET A 94 12.57 5.25 10.70
C MET A 94 12.23 6.16 11.87
N LYS A 95 10.93 6.41 12.00
CA LYS A 95 10.36 7.28 13.02
C LYS A 95 9.36 6.51 13.87
N MET A 96 9.67 6.35 15.15
CA MET A 96 8.74 5.80 16.12
C MET A 96 7.71 6.86 16.54
N ILE A 97 6.44 6.53 16.42
CA ILE A 97 5.31 7.33 16.88
C ILE A 97 4.70 6.65 18.10
N ARG A 98 4.55 7.42 19.18
CA ARG A 98 3.98 6.94 20.45
C ARG A 98 2.65 7.63 20.73
N TYR A 99 1.72 6.89 21.34
CA TYR A 99 0.40 7.41 21.71
C TYR A 99 0.47 8.69 22.56
N ALA A 100 1.37 8.74 23.55
CA ALA A 100 1.50 9.91 24.44
C ALA A 100 1.84 11.21 23.68
N ILE A 101 2.71 11.12 22.66
CA ILE A 101 3.13 12.22 21.80
C ILE A 101 1.97 12.65 20.90
N TRP A 102 1.27 11.69 20.30
CA TRP A 102 0.11 11.95 19.44
C TRP A 102 -1.05 12.61 20.20
N ARG A 103 -1.36 12.10 21.41
CA ARG A 103 -2.47 12.59 22.25
C ARG A 103 -2.31 14.06 22.66
N GLN A 104 -1.08 14.54 22.80
CA GLN A 104 -0.78 15.94 23.14
C GLN A 104 -1.10 16.93 22.01
N GLY A 105 -1.64 16.46 20.87
CA GLY A 105 -2.04 17.32 19.76
C GLY A 105 -0.90 17.74 18.84
N MET A 106 0.28 17.12 18.99
CA MET A 106 1.43 17.36 18.10
C MET A 106 1.28 16.67 16.73
N SER A 107 0.15 16.00 16.47
CA SER A 107 -0.20 15.44 15.17
C SER A 107 -1.59 15.92 14.77
N PRO A 108 -1.77 16.41 13.52
CA PRO A 108 -3.06 16.89 13.06
C PRO A 108 -4.06 15.72 13.04
N ARG A 109 -5.24 15.94 13.63
CA ARG A 109 -6.36 15.01 13.49
C ARG A 109 -7.01 15.23 12.14
N ILE A 110 -7.35 14.14 11.47
CA ILE A 110 -8.06 14.14 10.20
C ILE A 110 -9.56 14.04 10.52
N PRO A 111 -10.35 15.08 10.20
CA PRO A 111 -11.79 14.99 10.31
C PRO A 111 -12.35 14.10 9.20
N LEU A 112 -12.84 12.91 9.56
CA LEU A 112 -13.49 11.98 8.64
C LEU A 112 -15.00 11.96 8.92
N ASN A 113 -15.80 12.16 7.88
CA ASN A 113 -17.25 12.16 7.97
C ASN A 113 -17.80 10.77 7.62
N ALA A 114 -18.52 10.14 8.56
CA ALA A 114 -19.06 8.80 8.38
C ALA A 114 -20.04 8.67 7.19
N THR A 115 -20.85 9.71 6.92
CA THR A 115 -21.77 9.73 5.78
C THR A 115 -21.02 9.80 4.46
N VAL A 116 -19.96 10.61 4.39
CA VAL A 116 -19.09 10.68 3.20
C VAL A 116 -18.37 9.35 3.00
N TYR A 117 -17.81 8.77 4.06
CA TYR A 117 -17.19 7.45 4.04
C TYR A 117 -18.13 6.38 3.47
N ALA A 118 -19.36 6.28 4.00
CA ALA A 118 -20.34 5.31 3.54
C ALA A 118 -20.71 5.49 2.05
N LYS A 119 -20.81 6.75 1.57
CA LYS A 119 -21.04 7.04 0.15
C LYS A 119 -19.86 6.60 -0.73
N ILE A 120 -18.63 6.82 -0.30
CA ILE A 120 -17.42 6.41 -1.03
C ILE A 120 -17.36 4.89 -1.15
N VAL A 121 -17.52 4.18 -0.02
CA VAL A 121 -17.53 2.71 0.00
C VAL A 121 -18.62 2.16 -0.94
N GLU A 122 -19.82 2.75 -0.89
CA GLU A 122 -20.91 2.34 -1.78
C GLU A 122 -20.62 2.60 -3.25
N ALA A 123 -20.08 3.78 -3.58
CA ALA A 123 -19.73 4.13 -4.95
C ALA A 123 -18.65 3.18 -5.52
N CYS A 124 -17.70 2.74 -4.69
CA CYS A 124 -16.64 1.81 -5.07
C CYS A 124 -17.09 0.36 -5.17
N SER A 125 -18.20 -0.02 -4.55
CA SER A 125 -18.66 -1.41 -4.42
C SER A 125 -18.65 -2.17 -5.76
N GLY A 126 -17.94 -3.31 -5.80
CA GLY A 126 -17.81 -4.15 -6.98
C GLY A 126 -16.98 -3.58 -8.13
N ARG A 127 -16.29 -2.45 -7.94
CA ARG A 127 -15.47 -1.80 -8.96
C ARG A 127 -13.97 -2.05 -8.72
N SER A 128 -13.23 -1.96 -9.82
CA SER A 128 -11.76 -1.96 -9.84
C SER A 128 -11.30 -0.66 -10.49
N LEU A 129 -10.78 0.27 -9.69
CA LEU A 129 -10.56 1.66 -10.07
C LEU A 129 -9.08 2.03 -9.97
N LEU A 130 -8.57 2.70 -10.99
CA LEU A 130 -7.34 3.50 -10.91
C LEU A 130 -7.63 4.85 -10.23
N ILE A 131 -6.58 5.62 -9.92
CA ILE A 131 -6.70 6.91 -9.22
C ILE A 131 -7.61 7.87 -9.98
N GLU A 132 -7.40 7.99 -11.28
CA GLU A 132 -8.13 8.93 -12.13
C GLU A 132 -9.61 8.53 -12.21
N GLU A 133 -9.89 7.22 -12.28
CA GLU A 133 -11.26 6.68 -12.31
C GLU A 133 -11.97 6.85 -10.97
N PHE A 134 -11.23 6.75 -9.88
CA PHE A 134 -11.75 6.99 -8.54
C PHE A 134 -12.08 8.48 -8.33
N GLN A 135 -11.22 9.40 -8.76
CA GLN A 135 -11.50 10.84 -8.69
C GLN A 135 -12.74 11.21 -9.52
N GLN A 136 -12.84 10.71 -10.76
CA GLN A 136 -14.04 10.89 -11.59
C GLN A 136 -15.31 10.32 -10.95
N LEU A 137 -15.19 9.19 -10.24
CA LEU A 137 -16.31 8.60 -9.51
C LEU A 137 -16.78 9.49 -8.36
N LEU A 138 -15.86 10.10 -7.61
CA LEU A 138 -16.20 11.03 -6.53
C LEU A 138 -16.95 12.25 -7.08
N GLU A 139 -16.45 12.84 -8.17
CA GLU A 139 -17.09 13.96 -8.86
C GLU A 139 -18.51 13.59 -9.32
N ALA A 140 -18.67 12.44 -9.98
CA ALA A 140 -19.97 11.96 -10.46
C ALA A 140 -20.95 11.64 -9.32
N ALA A 141 -20.45 11.24 -8.14
CA ALA A 141 -21.25 11.01 -6.94
C ALA A 141 -21.59 12.30 -6.16
N GLY A 142 -21.12 13.46 -6.63
CA GLY A 142 -21.30 14.74 -5.94
C GLY A 142 -20.56 14.79 -4.60
N ILE A 143 -19.45 14.05 -4.49
CA ILE A 143 -18.62 14.00 -3.29
C ILE A 143 -17.46 14.97 -3.49
N ASP A 144 -17.59 16.15 -2.90
CA ASP A 144 -16.54 17.15 -2.88
C ASP A 144 -15.64 16.95 -1.66
N LEU A 145 -14.34 16.72 -1.91
CA LEU A 145 -13.33 16.50 -0.89
C LEU A 145 -12.26 17.56 -1.03
N HIS A 146 -12.37 18.60 -0.22
CA HIS A 146 -11.32 19.59 -0.02
C HIS A 146 -10.59 19.35 1.31
N PRO A 147 -9.25 19.46 1.34
CA PRO A 147 -8.33 19.72 0.22
C PRO A 147 -8.22 18.54 -0.78
N GLU A 148 -7.60 18.77 -1.95
CA GLU A 148 -7.51 17.81 -3.08
C GLU A 148 -7.01 16.41 -2.73
N ASP A 149 -6.29 16.22 -1.61
CA ASP A 149 -5.76 14.93 -1.17
C ASP A 149 -6.59 14.28 -0.03
N ALA A 150 -7.67 14.92 0.43
CA ALA A 150 -8.51 14.39 1.50
C ALA A 150 -9.09 13.01 1.17
N TRP A 151 -9.27 12.68 -0.11
CA TRP A 151 -9.72 11.37 -0.57
C TRP A 151 -8.77 10.22 -0.20
N LEU A 152 -7.46 10.48 -0.08
CA LEU A 152 -6.48 9.48 0.39
C LEU A 152 -6.82 8.98 1.78
N SER A 153 -7.28 9.88 2.65
CA SER A 153 -7.62 9.54 4.03
C SER A 153 -8.85 8.63 4.12
N TYR A 154 -9.85 8.83 3.25
CA TYR A 154 -11.02 7.95 3.16
C TYR A 154 -10.68 6.58 2.55
N LEU A 155 -9.84 6.55 1.51
CA LEU A 155 -9.39 5.28 0.93
C LEU A 155 -8.57 4.46 1.91
N GLN A 156 -7.65 5.11 2.65
CA GLN A 156 -6.86 4.43 3.67
C GLN A 156 -7.75 3.93 4.81
N LEU A 157 -8.73 4.72 5.24
CA LEU A 157 -9.71 4.26 6.24
C LEU A 157 -10.50 3.04 5.72
N GLY A 158 -10.96 3.07 4.47
CA GLY A 158 -11.67 1.96 3.83
C GLY A 158 -10.81 0.70 3.74
N HIS A 159 -9.51 0.87 3.49
CA HIS A 159 -8.54 -0.21 3.51
C HIS A 159 -8.36 -0.81 4.91
N LEU A 160 -8.21 0.03 5.93
CA LEU A 160 -8.03 -0.39 7.31
C LEU A 160 -9.26 -1.12 7.87
N ASN A 161 -10.46 -0.67 7.50
CA ASN A 161 -11.72 -1.33 7.85
C ASN A 161 -12.00 -2.61 7.03
N GLY A 162 -11.26 -2.85 5.95
CA GLY A 162 -11.47 -3.99 5.04
C GLY A 162 -12.65 -3.82 4.07
N ASP A 163 -13.22 -2.61 3.96
CA ASP A 163 -14.28 -2.28 3.00
C ASP A 163 -13.75 -2.09 1.57
N LEU A 164 -12.47 -1.70 1.46
CA LEU A 164 -11.73 -1.51 0.22
C LEU A 164 -10.40 -2.27 0.26
N GLU A 165 -9.92 -2.75 -0.88
CA GLU A 165 -8.53 -3.17 -1.02
C GLU A 165 -7.74 -2.10 -1.77
N VAL A 166 -6.63 -1.66 -1.17
CA VAL A 166 -5.67 -0.76 -1.81
C VAL A 166 -4.43 -1.56 -2.14
N GLY A 167 -4.05 -1.60 -3.41
CA GLY A 167 -2.88 -2.37 -3.83
C GLY A 167 -2.40 -2.02 -5.23
N ASN A 168 -1.47 -2.81 -5.74
CA ASN A 168 -0.94 -2.66 -7.08
C ASN A 168 -1.85 -3.23 -8.18
N GLY A 169 -1.75 -2.68 -9.39
CA GLY A 169 -2.53 -3.09 -10.56
C GLY A 169 -2.24 -4.50 -11.10
N LEU A 170 -1.07 -5.08 -10.82
CA LEU A 170 -0.67 -6.41 -11.29
C LEU A 170 -0.38 -7.34 -10.10
N GLY A 171 -0.88 -8.58 -10.16
CA GLY A 171 -0.51 -9.64 -9.24
C GLY A 171 0.73 -10.39 -9.72
N ILE A 172 1.60 -10.77 -8.78
CA ILE A 172 2.72 -11.68 -9.03
C ILE A 172 2.22 -13.11 -8.83
N VAL A 173 2.49 -13.97 -9.81
CA VAL A 173 2.13 -15.40 -9.78
C VAL A 173 3.40 -16.23 -9.89
N GLU A 174 3.75 -16.93 -8.82
CA GLU A 174 4.82 -17.93 -8.82
C GLU A 174 4.36 -19.16 -9.62
N ARG A 175 5.15 -19.55 -10.63
CA ARG A 175 4.99 -20.81 -11.34
C ARG A 175 6.27 -21.63 -11.22
N ARG A 176 6.13 -22.95 -11.18
CA ARG A 176 7.25 -23.88 -11.31
C ARG A 176 7.21 -24.50 -12.69
N ASP A 177 8.28 -24.32 -13.45
CA ASP A 177 8.41 -24.94 -14.76
C ASP A 177 9.09 -26.30 -14.63
N TRP A 178 8.28 -27.36 -14.68
CA TRP A 178 8.77 -28.74 -14.62
C TRP A 178 9.71 -29.08 -15.79
N ARG A 179 9.54 -28.44 -16.97
CA ARG A 179 10.40 -28.67 -18.14
C ARG A 179 11.79 -28.06 -17.98
N LYS A 180 11.95 -27.11 -17.06
CA LYS A 180 13.23 -26.48 -16.70
C LYS A 180 13.67 -26.87 -15.28
N GLY A 181 13.39 -28.10 -14.86
CA GLY A 181 13.85 -28.63 -13.57
C GLY A 181 13.16 -28.01 -12.37
N PHE A 182 11.85 -27.74 -12.46
CA PHE A 182 11.04 -27.09 -11.41
C PHE A 182 11.55 -25.70 -10.99
N ARG A 183 12.25 -25.01 -11.90
CA ARG A 183 12.72 -23.65 -11.65
C ARG A 183 11.53 -22.73 -11.37
N LYS A 184 11.63 -21.96 -10.29
CA LYS A 184 10.66 -20.91 -9.94
C LYS A 184 10.73 -19.81 -10.99
N MET A 185 9.59 -19.45 -11.55
CA MET A 185 9.40 -18.34 -12.47
C MET A 185 8.30 -17.44 -11.96
N TRP A 186 8.50 -16.14 -12.08
CA TRP A 186 7.53 -15.13 -11.69
C TRP A 186 6.81 -14.65 -12.95
N THR A 187 5.49 -14.76 -12.95
CA THR A 187 4.63 -14.28 -14.04
C THR A 187 3.70 -13.20 -13.49
N TYR A 188 3.22 -12.30 -14.36
CA TYR A 188 2.30 -11.24 -13.96
C TYR A 188 0.90 -11.50 -14.49
N ARG A 189 -0.11 -11.13 -13.70
CA ARG A 189 -1.51 -11.10 -14.10
C ARG A 189 -2.11 -9.74 -13.75
N CYS A 190 -2.85 -9.13 -14.66
CA CYS A 190 -3.55 -7.89 -14.35
C CYS A 190 -4.71 -8.17 -13.40
N LYS A 191 -4.77 -7.43 -12.28
CA LYS A 191 -5.86 -7.56 -11.31
C LYS A 191 -7.17 -6.93 -11.80
N ARG A 192 -7.09 -6.06 -12.82
CA ARG A 192 -8.25 -5.38 -13.41
C ARG A 192 -8.95 -6.22 -14.47
N CYS A 193 -8.25 -6.62 -15.54
CA CYS A 193 -8.85 -7.37 -16.66
C CYS A 193 -8.60 -8.89 -16.61
N GLY A 194 -7.77 -9.38 -15.68
CA GLY A 194 -7.45 -10.80 -15.55
C GLY A 194 -6.44 -11.34 -16.58
N SER A 195 -6.03 -10.53 -17.56
CA SER A 195 -5.03 -10.88 -18.57
C SER A 195 -3.73 -11.36 -17.96
N GLY A 196 -3.16 -12.39 -18.56
CA GLY A 196 -1.92 -13.03 -18.09
C GLY A 196 -0.67 -12.51 -18.80
N GLU A 197 0.44 -13.21 -18.55
CA GLU A 197 1.80 -12.90 -19.00
C GLU A 197 1.94 -12.50 -20.47
N LYS A 198 1.20 -13.13 -21.40
CA LYS A 198 1.25 -12.82 -22.84
C LYS A 198 0.84 -11.38 -23.18
N ARG A 199 0.15 -10.69 -22.27
CA ARG A 199 -0.30 -9.30 -22.43
C ARG A 199 0.43 -8.36 -21.46
N MET A 200 1.52 -8.81 -20.85
CA MET A 200 2.35 -8.03 -19.94
C MET A 200 3.63 -7.61 -20.66
N PHE A 201 3.85 -6.31 -20.71
CA PHE A 201 5.02 -5.72 -21.36
C PHE A 201 5.76 -4.84 -20.37
N TRP A 202 7.05 -4.65 -20.61
CA TRP A 202 7.91 -3.83 -19.77
C TRP A 202 8.21 -2.51 -20.45
N SER A 203 8.21 -1.42 -19.70
CA SER A 203 8.73 -0.13 -20.13
C SER A 203 9.33 0.61 -18.94
N ASP A 204 10.16 1.60 -19.21
CA ASP A 204 10.58 2.55 -18.17
C ASP A 204 9.36 3.24 -17.56
N CYS A 205 9.45 3.51 -16.27
CA CYS A 205 8.36 4.11 -15.50
C CYS A 205 8.87 5.23 -14.61
N LEU A 206 8.30 6.42 -14.80
CA LEU A 206 8.65 7.62 -14.05
C LEU A 206 8.30 7.53 -12.55
N HIS A 207 7.32 6.71 -12.16
CA HIS A 207 6.90 6.61 -10.75
C HIS A 207 7.86 5.77 -9.90
N CYS A 208 8.38 4.67 -10.45
CA CYS A 208 9.32 3.79 -9.75
C CYS A 208 10.79 4.02 -10.17
N GLY A 209 11.04 4.74 -11.27
CA GLY A 209 12.39 4.99 -11.78
C GLY A 209 13.09 3.74 -12.34
N GLN A 210 12.31 2.71 -12.68
CA GLN A 210 12.81 1.40 -13.12
C GLN A 210 11.90 0.84 -14.22
N ALA A 211 12.36 -0.18 -14.94
CA ALA A 211 11.52 -0.95 -15.83
C ALA A 211 10.35 -1.57 -15.05
N CYS A 212 9.12 -1.30 -15.48
CA CYS A 212 7.91 -1.69 -14.77
C CYS A 212 6.94 -2.40 -15.70
N PRO A 213 6.42 -3.58 -15.33
CA PRO A 213 5.48 -4.29 -16.17
C PRO A 213 4.12 -3.58 -16.17
N TYR A 214 3.46 -3.62 -17.32
CA TYR A 214 2.13 -3.07 -17.54
C TYR A 214 1.28 -4.00 -18.41
N CYS A 215 -0.03 -3.91 -18.24
CA CYS A 215 -0.96 -4.68 -19.06
C CYS A 215 -1.32 -3.90 -20.34
N GLU A 216 -1.09 -4.50 -21.50
CA GLU A 216 -1.43 -3.90 -22.80
C GLU A 216 -2.94 -3.80 -23.01
N GLU A 217 -3.73 -4.77 -22.51
CA GLU A 217 -5.20 -4.75 -22.64
C GLU A 217 -5.86 -3.55 -21.94
N CYS A 218 -5.24 -3.03 -20.87
CA CYS A 218 -5.77 -1.88 -20.16
C CYS A 218 -5.26 -0.54 -20.72
N LEU A 219 -4.47 -0.54 -21.80
CA LEU A 219 -3.76 0.66 -22.25
C LEU A 219 -4.70 1.82 -22.60
N THR A 220 -5.84 1.53 -23.24
CA THR A 220 -6.84 2.52 -23.66
C THR A 220 -7.82 2.92 -22.55
N MET A 221 -7.92 2.12 -21.49
CA MET A 221 -8.86 2.32 -20.37
C MET A 221 -8.16 2.83 -19.11
N GLY A 222 -6.88 3.20 -19.19
CA GLY A 222 -6.04 3.52 -18.05
C GLY A 222 -4.99 2.43 -17.82
N ARG A 223 -3.73 2.78 -18.12
CA ARG A 223 -2.60 1.85 -18.11
C ARG A 223 -2.34 1.30 -16.71
N SER A 224 -2.73 0.04 -16.49
CA SER A 224 -2.44 -0.69 -15.26
C SER A 224 -0.99 -1.19 -15.25
N ARG A 225 -0.14 -0.57 -14.42
CA ARG A 225 1.23 -1.00 -14.11
C ARG A 225 1.31 -1.75 -12.79
N PHE A 226 2.43 -2.43 -12.55
CA PHE A 226 2.73 -2.97 -11.22
C PHE A 226 2.88 -1.87 -10.15
N CYS A 227 3.24 -0.65 -10.53
CA CYS A 227 3.30 0.49 -9.60
C CYS A 227 2.05 1.39 -9.63
N SER A 228 1.04 1.06 -10.45
CA SER A 228 -0.25 1.78 -10.44
C SER A 228 -1.03 1.41 -9.19
N CYS A 229 -1.62 2.41 -8.53
CA CYS A 229 -2.56 2.19 -7.44
C CYS A 229 -3.89 1.70 -8.00
N LEU A 230 -4.37 0.60 -7.45
CA LEU A 230 -5.63 -0.02 -7.78
C LEU A 230 -6.45 -0.13 -6.50
N PHE A 231 -7.70 0.34 -6.59
CA PHE A 231 -8.69 0.24 -5.54
C PHE A 231 -9.73 -0.78 -5.94
N LEU A 232 -9.93 -1.80 -5.12
CA LEU A 232 -11.00 -2.77 -5.29
C LEU A 232 -12.06 -2.51 -4.23
N GLY A 233 -13.27 -2.17 -4.66
CA GLY A 233 -14.39 -2.10 -3.73
C GLY A 233 -14.84 -3.50 -3.34
N GLY A 234 -14.98 -3.74 -2.03
CA GLY A 234 -15.54 -4.98 -1.53
C GLY A 234 -16.90 -5.27 -2.17
N ARG A 235 -17.22 -6.55 -2.37
CA ARG A 235 -18.61 -6.94 -2.61
C ARG A 235 -19.29 -6.93 -1.25
N ARG A 236 -20.33 -6.11 -1.06
CA ARG A 236 -21.22 -6.26 0.10
C ARG A 236 -21.64 -7.74 0.18
N LYS A 237 -21.36 -8.37 1.32
CA LYS A 237 -21.97 -9.65 1.68
C LYS A 237 -23.45 -9.45 1.98
#